data_AF-A0A401MI71-F1
#
_entry.id   AF-A0A401MI71-F1
#
_cell.length_a   1.000
_cell.length_b   1.000
_cell.length_c   1.000
_cell.angle_alpha   90.00
_cell.angle_beta   90.00
_cell.angle_gamma   90.00
#
_symmetry.space_group_name_H-M   'P 1'
#
loop_
_entity.id
_entity.type
_entity.pdbx_description
1 polymer ?
#
loop_
_entity_poly.entity_id
_entity_poly.type
_entity_poly.pdbx_seq_one_letter_code
_entity_poly.pdbx_strand_id
1 'polypeptide(L)'
;MPLIAAVGIGIAVLGIGAGALLAGGGDDKGDGKNQTVSATAPATDGSASPSADPAKQQAVALDKLLADSGDSRTSVINAVAAVKSCKNLGQAAKDLRDAAQQRNGLVTSLSALSVDKLPNHAALTDALTKAWKASASADNHYAAWADQAAGKKGCKKGQARVTGQTLAGNRASGTASTEKVKAARLWNEIAKTYGLTQRQPVQL
;
A
#
# COMPACT_ATOMS: atom_id res chain seq x y z
N MET A 1 16.02 -0.44 -33.94
CA MET A 1 15.19 -1.50 -33.33
C MET A 1 15.66 -1.71 -31.90
N PRO A 2 14.84 -1.47 -30.86
CA PRO A 2 15.08 -2.10 -29.57
C PRO A 2 13.94 -3.06 -29.22
N LEU A 3 14.34 -4.29 -28.87
CA LEU A 3 13.48 -5.38 -28.39
C LEU A 3 12.87 -5.03 -27.03
N ILE A 4 11.56 -5.18 -26.91
CA ILE A 4 10.85 -5.13 -25.64
C ILE A 4 10.80 -6.55 -25.08
N ALA A 5 11.53 -6.78 -24.00
CA ALA A 5 11.42 -8.02 -23.22
C ALA A 5 10.15 -7.97 -22.37
N ALA A 6 9.17 -8.80 -22.74
CA ALA A 6 7.97 -9.04 -21.94
C ALA A 6 8.30 -10.02 -20.81
N VAL A 7 8.19 -9.57 -19.56
CA VAL A 7 8.27 -10.45 -18.38
C VAL A 7 6.84 -10.71 -17.92
N GLY A 8 6.31 -11.89 -18.27
CA GLY A 8 5.04 -12.38 -17.75
C GLY A 8 5.21 -12.86 -16.31
N ILE A 9 4.35 -12.38 -15.41
CA ILE A 9 4.28 -12.86 -14.03
C ILE A 9 3.19 -13.93 -13.98
N GLY A 10 3.60 -15.19 -13.91
CA GLY A 10 2.71 -16.32 -13.62
C GLY A 10 2.42 -16.39 -12.12
N ILE A 11 1.14 -16.29 -11.75
CA ILE A 11 0.69 -16.51 -10.39
C ILE A 11 0.43 -18.01 -10.21
N ALA A 12 1.28 -18.68 -9.42
CA ALA A 12 0.99 -20.02 -8.93
C ALA A 12 0.13 -19.90 -7.67
N VAL A 13 -1.11 -20.40 -7.75
CA VAL A 13 -2.00 -20.52 -6.58
C VAL A 13 -1.64 -21.79 -5.83
N LEU A 14 -1.13 -21.63 -4.60
CA LEU A 14 -0.91 -22.72 -3.65
C LEU A 14 -2.24 -23.06 -2.96
N GLY A 15 -2.74 -24.28 -3.18
CA GLY A 15 -3.89 -24.84 -2.45
C GLY A 15 -3.43 -25.49 -1.14
N ILE A 16 -4.00 -25.04 -0.01
CA ILE A 16 -3.86 -25.67 1.31
C ILE A 16 -5.03 -26.64 1.50
N GLY A 17 -4.74 -27.94 1.62
CA GLY A 17 -5.70 -28.97 2.02
C GLY A 17 -5.48 -29.36 3.48
N ALA A 18 -6.41 -28.98 4.35
CA ALA A 18 -6.45 -29.34 5.76
C ALA A 18 -6.85 -30.83 5.95
N GLY A 19 -6.24 -31.47 6.95
CA GLY A 19 -6.39 -32.89 7.24
C GLY A 19 -7.76 -33.28 7.80
N ALA A 20 -8.20 -34.48 7.41
CA ALA A 20 -9.29 -35.20 8.05
C ALA A 20 -8.70 -36.36 8.85
N LEU A 21 -8.84 -36.33 10.17
CA LEU A 21 -8.72 -37.52 11.02
C LEU A 21 -10.12 -37.84 11.53
N LEU A 22 -10.68 -38.91 10.98
CA LEU A 22 -11.84 -39.62 11.50
C LEU A 22 -11.33 -40.70 12.47
N ALA A 23 -11.66 -40.59 13.74
CA ALA A 23 -11.60 -41.72 14.67
C ALA A 23 -12.79 -41.61 15.62
N GLY A 24 -13.76 -42.50 15.43
CA GLY A 24 -14.93 -42.66 16.27
C GLY A 24 -14.74 -43.73 17.36
N GLY A 25 -15.74 -43.81 18.23
CA GLY A 25 -15.88 -44.78 19.32
C GLY A 25 -16.04 -44.02 20.64
N GLY A 26 -17.14 -44.09 21.39
CA GLY A 26 -18.21 -45.08 21.48
C GLY A 26 -18.50 -45.24 22.98
N ASP A 27 -19.74 -44.97 23.39
CA ASP A 27 -20.27 -44.98 24.75
C ASP A 27 -19.93 -46.23 25.58
N ASP A 28 -19.67 -46.05 26.88
CA ASP A 28 -20.02 -47.06 27.88
C ASP A 28 -20.38 -46.44 29.24
N LYS A 29 -21.42 -47.00 29.86
CA LYS A 29 -22.20 -46.44 30.96
C LYS A 29 -22.12 -47.43 32.12
N GLY A 30 -21.45 -47.07 33.21
CA GLY A 30 -21.27 -47.93 34.38
C GLY A 30 -21.37 -47.17 35.70
N ASP A 31 -22.42 -47.45 36.47
CA ASP A 31 -22.60 -47.04 37.86
C ASP A 31 -21.61 -47.78 38.80
N GLY A 32 -20.96 -47.04 39.71
CA GLY A 32 -20.02 -47.63 40.66
C GLY A 32 -19.59 -46.69 41.81
N LYS A 33 -20.09 -47.01 43.01
CA LYS A 33 -19.89 -46.43 44.35
C LYS A 33 -18.46 -45.98 44.75
N ASN A 34 -18.41 -44.79 45.37
CA ASN A 34 -17.63 -44.38 46.56
C ASN A 34 -16.14 -44.79 46.70
N GLN A 35 -15.23 -43.87 46.38
CA GLN A 35 -13.88 -43.76 46.96
C GLN A 35 -13.49 -42.27 47.02
N THR A 36 -13.22 -41.78 48.23
CA THR A 36 -12.55 -40.50 48.48
C THR A 36 -11.09 -40.60 48.07
N VAL A 37 -10.69 -39.85 47.03
CA VAL A 37 -9.27 -39.57 46.73
C VAL A 37 -9.07 -38.06 46.71
N SER A 38 -8.41 -37.58 47.75
CA SER A 38 -7.78 -36.27 47.75
C SER A 38 -6.61 -36.33 46.76
N ALA A 39 -6.81 -35.74 45.58
CA ALA A 39 -5.73 -35.47 44.64
C ALA A 39 -5.74 -33.97 44.39
N THR A 40 -4.84 -33.27 45.09
CA THR A 40 -4.40 -31.92 44.75
C THR A 40 -3.85 -31.96 43.32
N ALA A 41 -4.69 -31.64 42.34
CA ALA A 41 -4.21 -31.23 41.03
C ALA A 41 -3.73 -29.78 41.16
N PRO A 42 -2.48 -29.46 40.76
CA PRO A 42 -2.11 -28.07 40.57
C PRO A 42 -3.14 -27.47 39.60
N ALA A 43 -3.62 -26.27 39.93
CA ALA A 43 -4.33 -25.46 38.96
C ALA A 43 -3.48 -25.46 37.69
N THR A 44 -3.98 -26.07 36.62
CA THR A 44 -3.45 -25.80 35.29
C THR A 44 -3.64 -24.31 35.11
N ASP A 45 -2.56 -23.57 35.31
CA ASP A 45 -2.39 -22.21 34.85
C ASP A 45 -3.09 -22.14 33.51
N GLY A 46 -4.16 -21.35 33.47
CA GLY A 46 -4.91 -21.12 32.26
C GLY A 46 -3.87 -20.75 31.22
N SER A 47 -3.67 -21.66 30.26
CA SER A 47 -2.77 -21.43 29.14
C SER A 47 -3.37 -20.24 28.42
N ALA A 48 -2.90 -19.04 28.78
CA ALA A 48 -3.33 -17.80 28.19
C ALA A 48 -3.08 -17.99 26.70
N SER A 49 -4.15 -18.18 25.95
CA SER A 49 -4.07 -18.14 24.49
C SER A 49 -3.28 -16.87 24.17
N PRO A 50 -2.23 -16.94 23.33
CA PRO A 50 -1.39 -15.79 23.08
C PRO A 50 -2.30 -14.64 22.66
N SER A 51 -2.40 -13.63 23.53
CA SER A 51 -3.19 -12.43 23.26
C SER A 51 -2.75 -11.91 21.90
N ALA A 52 -3.71 -11.66 21.01
CA ALA A 52 -3.42 -11.17 19.67
C ALA A 52 -2.48 -9.97 19.76
N ASP A 53 -1.32 -10.03 19.09
CA ASP A 53 -0.35 -8.94 19.07
C ASP A 53 -1.01 -7.67 18.50
N PRO A 54 -1.23 -6.61 19.31
CA PRO A 54 -1.87 -5.39 18.85
C PRO A 54 -1.08 -4.70 17.73
N ALA A 55 0.25 -4.83 17.72
CA ALA A 55 1.08 -4.25 16.68
C ALA A 55 0.87 -4.96 15.33
N LYS A 56 0.64 -6.28 15.34
CA LYS A 56 0.29 -7.02 14.12
C LYS A 56 -1.02 -6.52 13.50
N GLN A 57 -2.03 -6.22 14.32
CA GLN A 57 -3.31 -5.68 13.83
C GLN A 57 -3.13 -4.31 13.16
N GLN A 58 -2.33 -3.42 13.78
CA GLN A 58 -2.00 -2.12 13.20
C GLN A 58 -1.20 -2.26 11.89
N ALA A 59 -0.25 -3.21 11.83
CA ALA A 59 0.54 -3.47 10.64
C ALA A 59 -0.34 -3.95 9.47
N VAL A 60 -1.30 -4.85 9.72
CA VAL A 60 -2.26 -5.33 8.72
C VAL A 60 -3.14 -4.18 8.20
N ALA A 61 -3.62 -3.30 9.09
CA ALA A 61 -4.41 -2.15 8.69
C ALA A 61 -3.60 -1.17 7.81
N LEU A 62 -2.33 -0.93 8.15
CA LEU A 62 -1.43 -0.13 7.35
C LEU A 62 -1.13 -0.80 6.00
N ASP A 63 -0.84 -2.11 5.95
CA ASP A 63 -0.59 -2.84 4.69
C ASP A 63 -1.76 -2.71 3.72
N LYS A 64 -2.99 -2.80 4.22
CA LYS A 64 -4.20 -2.61 3.41
C LYS A 64 -4.21 -1.22 2.77
N LEU A 65 -3.94 -0.17 3.53
CA LEU A 65 -3.86 1.19 2.99
C LEU A 65 -2.72 1.34 1.97
N LEU A 66 -1.57 0.70 2.21
CA LEU A 66 -0.44 0.75 1.27
C LEU A 66 -0.74 0.01 -0.03
N ALA A 67 -1.58 -1.04 0.00
CA ALA A 67 -2.03 -1.74 -1.20
C ALA A 67 -2.82 -0.78 -2.13
N ASP A 68 -3.69 0.06 -1.56
CA ASP A 68 -4.52 1.02 -2.30
C ASP A 68 -3.68 2.18 -2.92
N SER A 69 -2.44 2.38 -2.46
CA SER A 69 -1.59 3.50 -2.90
C SER A 69 -1.16 3.42 -4.38
N GLY A 70 -1.09 2.20 -4.92
CA GLY A 70 -0.59 1.93 -6.27
C GLY A 70 -1.59 2.18 -7.41
N ASP A 71 -2.88 2.35 -7.10
CA ASP A 71 -3.97 2.25 -8.08
C ASP A 71 -3.94 3.32 -9.17
N SER A 72 -3.45 4.52 -8.84
CA SER A 72 -3.38 5.66 -9.78
C SER A 72 -2.16 5.65 -10.69
N ARG A 73 -1.16 4.79 -10.46
CA ARG A 73 0.17 4.94 -11.08
C ARG A 73 0.12 4.85 -12.60
N THR A 74 -0.54 3.84 -13.14
CA THR A 74 -0.63 3.64 -14.59
C THR A 74 -1.36 4.81 -15.25
N SER A 75 -2.43 5.31 -14.62
CA SER A 75 -3.19 6.47 -15.10
C SER A 75 -2.30 7.73 -15.17
N VAL A 76 -1.57 8.04 -14.09
CA VAL A 76 -0.65 9.19 -14.05
C VAL A 76 0.45 9.09 -15.12
N ILE A 77 1.08 7.92 -15.28
CA ILE A 77 2.13 7.72 -16.30
C ILE A 77 1.57 7.98 -17.70
N ASN A 78 0.39 7.43 -18.00
CA ASN A 78 -0.27 7.61 -19.28
C ASN A 78 -0.67 9.07 -19.51
N ALA A 79 -1.23 9.74 -18.50
CA ALA A 79 -1.61 11.13 -18.57
C ALA A 79 -0.41 12.04 -18.83
N VAL A 80 0.69 11.90 -18.08
CA VAL A 80 1.92 12.68 -18.31
C VAL A 80 2.49 12.43 -19.71
N ALA A 81 2.44 11.19 -20.21
CA ALA A 81 2.87 10.86 -21.58
C ALA A 81 1.95 11.49 -22.64
N ALA A 82 0.65 11.52 -22.39
CA ALA A 82 -0.33 12.19 -23.24
C ALA A 82 -0.06 13.70 -23.29
N VAL A 83 0.22 14.34 -22.15
CA VAL A 83 0.62 15.75 -22.11
C VAL A 83 1.91 15.99 -22.90
N LYS A 84 2.96 15.20 -22.65
CA LYS A 84 4.24 15.28 -23.39
C LYS A 84 4.05 15.23 -24.91
N SER A 85 3.13 14.39 -25.38
CA SER A 85 2.83 14.19 -26.80
C SER A 85 1.69 15.06 -27.34
N CYS A 86 1.20 16.03 -26.55
CA CYS A 86 0.07 16.89 -26.92
C CYS A 86 -1.18 16.13 -27.36
N LYS A 87 -1.49 15.02 -26.70
CA LYS A 87 -2.66 14.18 -26.97
C LYS A 87 -3.61 14.21 -25.79
N ASN A 88 -4.91 14.18 -26.06
CA ASN A 88 -5.98 14.01 -25.07
C ASN A 88 -5.82 14.90 -23.83
N LEU A 89 -5.40 16.17 -24.03
CA LEU A 89 -4.93 17.03 -22.94
C LEU A 89 -5.98 17.25 -21.85
N GLY A 90 -7.25 17.43 -22.22
CA GLY A 90 -8.34 17.57 -21.25
C GLY A 90 -8.52 16.34 -20.37
N GLN A 91 -8.49 15.13 -20.97
CA GLN A 91 -8.58 13.89 -20.21
C GLN A 91 -7.35 13.69 -19.33
N ALA A 92 -6.14 13.93 -19.85
CA ALA A 92 -4.91 13.84 -19.08
C ALA A 92 -4.93 14.78 -17.87
N ALA A 93 -5.42 16.01 -18.05
CA ALA A 93 -5.56 16.98 -16.98
C ALA A 93 -6.59 16.53 -15.91
N LYS A 94 -7.66 15.83 -16.31
CA LYS A 94 -8.64 15.26 -15.40
C LYS A 94 -8.04 14.09 -14.61
N ASP A 95 -7.44 13.12 -15.30
CA ASP A 95 -6.85 11.92 -14.69
C ASP A 95 -5.79 12.27 -13.65
N LEU A 96 -4.97 13.30 -13.93
CA LEU A 96 -3.97 13.81 -12.99
C LEU A 96 -4.60 14.44 -11.75
N ARG A 97 -5.69 15.21 -11.90
CA ARG A 97 -6.40 15.77 -10.74
C ARG A 97 -7.08 14.69 -9.91
N ASP A 98 -7.69 13.70 -10.55
CA ASP A 98 -8.30 12.55 -9.88
C ASP A 98 -7.23 11.78 -9.08
N ALA A 99 -6.05 11.56 -9.66
CA ALA A 99 -4.91 10.95 -8.95
C ALA A 99 -4.45 11.81 -7.75
N ALA A 100 -4.37 13.12 -7.90
CA ALA A 100 -4.03 14.03 -6.79
C ALA A 100 -5.06 13.93 -5.65
N GLN A 101 -6.35 13.85 -5.97
CA GLN A 101 -7.42 13.67 -4.99
C GLN A 101 -7.29 12.33 -4.26
N GLN A 102 -7.06 11.22 -4.98
CA GLN A 102 -6.86 9.90 -4.37
C GLN A 102 -5.70 9.91 -3.38
N ARG A 103 -4.56 10.52 -3.74
CA ARG A 103 -3.39 10.62 -2.87
C ARG A 103 -3.65 11.44 -1.61
N ASN A 104 -4.42 12.52 -1.71
CA ASN A 104 -4.86 13.26 -0.54
C ASN A 104 -5.81 12.43 0.34
N GLY A 105 -6.66 11.60 -0.26
CA GLY A 105 -7.47 10.60 0.45
C GLY A 105 -6.63 9.63 1.26
N LEU A 106 -5.52 9.12 0.72
CA LEU A 106 -4.58 8.25 1.45
C LEU A 106 -4.00 8.94 2.68
N VAL A 107 -3.65 10.23 2.58
CA VAL A 107 -3.16 11.02 3.72
C VAL A 107 -4.23 11.10 4.83
N THR A 108 -5.49 11.35 4.45
CA THR A 108 -6.61 11.37 5.40
C THR A 108 -6.80 10.00 6.05
N SER A 109 -6.83 8.92 5.26
CA SER A 109 -6.97 7.56 5.80
C SER A 109 -5.83 7.20 6.74
N LEU A 110 -4.59 7.55 6.41
CA LEU A 110 -3.43 7.33 7.28
C LEU A 110 -3.56 8.07 8.61
N SER A 111 -4.08 9.31 8.60
CA SER A 111 -4.28 10.08 9.83
C SER A 111 -5.34 9.49 10.77
N ALA A 112 -6.23 8.65 10.24
CA ALA A 112 -7.25 7.96 11.02
C ALA A 112 -6.80 6.58 11.53
N LEU A 113 -5.64 6.06 11.08
CA LEU A 113 -5.11 4.78 11.52
C LEU A 113 -4.29 4.93 12.81
N SER A 114 -4.56 4.06 13.78
CA SER A 114 -3.67 3.86 14.92
C SER A 114 -2.48 2.98 14.49
N VAL A 115 -1.27 3.51 14.68
CA VAL A 115 0.00 2.84 14.33
C VAL A 115 1.04 2.96 15.46
N ASP A 116 0.63 3.43 16.63
CA ASP A 116 1.50 3.75 17.77
C ASP A 116 2.24 2.54 18.38
N LYS A 117 1.80 1.32 18.07
CA LYS A 117 2.47 0.09 18.49
C LYS A 117 3.51 -0.40 17.48
N LEU A 118 3.58 0.21 16.29
CA LEU A 118 4.57 -0.14 15.28
C LEU A 118 5.93 0.52 15.56
N PRO A 119 7.04 -0.18 15.36
CA PRO A 119 8.37 0.42 15.50
C PRO A 119 8.55 1.52 14.45
N ASN A 120 9.17 2.64 14.86
CA ASN A 120 9.43 3.81 14.00
C ASN A 120 8.17 4.39 13.32
N HIS A 121 6.98 4.18 13.87
CA HIS A 121 5.72 4.59 13.25
C HIS A 121 5.68 6.07 12.88
N ALA A 122 6.17 6.97 13.73
CA ALA A 122 6.18 8.40 13.46
C ALA A 122 7.01 8.77 12.22
N ALA A 123 8.17 8.13 12.04
CA ALA A 123 9.01 8.36 10.86
C ALA A 123 8.39 7.77 9.58
N LEU A 124 7.68 6.63 9.71
CA LEU A 124 6.98 5.99 8.61
C LEU A 124 5.78 6.83 8.15
N THR A 125 4.92 7.26 9.07
CA THR A 125 3.74 8.06 8.72
C THR A 125 4.10 9.44 8.19
N ASP A 126 5.16 10.07 8.70
CA ASP A 126 5.72 11.31 8.15
C ASP A 126 6.20 11.12 6.71
N ALA A 127 6.98 10.05 6.45
CA ALA A 127 7.49 9.75 5.10
C ALA A 127 6.35 9.46 4.12
N LEU A 128 5.36 8.65 4.50
CA LEU A 128 4.17 8.37 3.68
C LEU A 128 3.37 9.65 3.40
N THR A 129 3.13 10.47 4.42
CA THR A 129 2.40 11.74 4.28
C THR A 129 3.12 12.68 3.31
N LYS A 130 4.44 12.83 3.45
CA LYS A 130 5.25 13.67 2.55
C LYS A 130 5.27 13.11 1.13
N ALA A 131 5.44 11.79 0.97
CA ALA A 131 5.42 11.11 -0.31
C ALA A 131 4.11 11.35 -1.08
N TRP A 132 2.97 11.18 -0.43
CA TRP A 132 1.65 11.34 -1.06
C TRP A 132 1.31 12.79 -1.32
N LYS A 133 1.59 13.72 -0.39
CA LYS A 133 1.40 15.16 -0.63
C LYS A 133 2.27 15.68 -1.78
N ALA A 134 3.54 15.26 -1.83
CA ALA A 134 4.44 15.64 -2.92
C ALA A 134 3.99 15.03 -4.25
N SER A 135 3.51 13.78 -4.25
CA SER A 135 2.95 13.13 -5.44
C SER A 135 1.68 13.85 -5.93
N ALA A 136 0.76 14.21 -5.03
CA ALA A 136 -0.45 14.97 -5.37
C ALA A 136 -0.12 16.36 -5.91
N SER A 137 0.90 17.02 -5.35
CA SER A 137 1.43 18.29 -5.87
C SER A 137 1.99 18.12 -7.30
N ALA A 138 2.77 17.07 -7.54
CA ALA A 138 3.29 16.76 -8.87
C ALA A 138 2.16 16.55 -9.90
N ASP A 139 1.15 15.75 -9.54
CA ASP A 139 0.01 15.45 -10.40
C ASP A 139 -0.77 16.74 -10.74
N ASN A 140 -1.04 17.61 -9.76
CA ASN A 140 -1.68 18.91 -9.99
C ASN A 140 -0.84 19.84 -10.89
N HIS A 141 0.47 19.87 -10.71
CA HIS A 141 1.37 20.63 -11.58
C HIS A 141 1.37 20.09 -13.03
N TYR A 142 1.36 18.77 -13.20
CA TYR A 142 1.23 18.18 -14.53
C TYR A 142 -0.15 18.42 -15.16
N ALA A 143 -1.23 18.45 -14.37
CA ALA A 143 -2.55 18.82 -14.85
C ALA A 143 -2.58 20.28 -15.33
N ALA A 144 -2.01 21.21 -14.56
CA ALA A 144 -1.88 22.61 -14.97
C ALA A 144 -0.99 22.76 -16.22
N TRP A 145 0.04 21.93 -16.35
CA TRP A 145 0.84 21.86 -17.58
C TRP A 145 0.03 21.37 -18.78
N ALA A 146 -0.86 20.39 -18.59
CA ALA A 146 -1.79 19.94 -19.63
C ALA A 146 -2.70 21.07 -20.12
N ASP A 147 -3.25 21.87 -19.20
CA ASP A 147 -4.08 23.02 -19.54
C ASP A 147 -3.27 24.09 -20.31
N GLN A 148 -2.02 24.35 -19.90
CA GLN A 148 -1.13 25.26 -20.60
C GLN A 148 -0.78 24.75 -22.00
N ALA A 149 -0.57 23.44 -22.16
CA ALA A 149 -0.31 22.80 -23.44
C ALA A 149 -1.52 22.92 -24.39
N ALA A 150 -2.75 22.90 -23.84
CA ALA A 150 -3.99 23.05 -24.61
C ALA A 150 -4.22 24.48 -25.11
N GLY A 151 -3.52 25.46 -24.56
CA GLY A 151 -3.57 26.86 -24.98
C GLY A 151 -2.90 27.13 -26.34
N LYS A 152 -3.14 28.33 -26.90
CA LYS A 152 -2.50 28.77 -28.15
C LYS A 152 -0.97 28.70 -28.02
N LYS A 153 -0.31 27.97 -28.94
CA LYS A 153 1.15 27.73 -28.97
C LYS A 153 1.69 26.88 -27.82
N GLY A 154 0.84 26.25 -27.00
CA GLY A 154 1.26 25.33 -25.92
C GLY A 154 1.95 24.06 -26.43
N CYS A 155 1.58 23.64 -27.64
CA CYS A 155 2.19 22.56 -28.39
C CYS A 155 3.08 23.07 -29.53
N LYS A 156 4.27 22.47 -29.70
CA LYS A 156 5.18 22.71 -30.84
C LYS A 156 5.53 21.36 -31.46
N LYS A 157 5.19 21.16 -32.74
CA LYS A 157 5.45 19.91 -33.49
C LYS A 157 4.94 18.65 -32.76
N GLY A 158 3.74 18.72 -32.17
CA GLY A 158 3.15 17.60 -31.43
C GLY A 158 3.79 17.33 -30.06
N GLN A 159 4.59 18.25 -29.52
CA GLN A 159 5.16 18.15 -28.18
C GLN A 159 4.77 19.34 -27.32
N ALA A 160 4.43 19.08 -26.06
CA ALA A 160 4.10 20.14 -25.13
C ALA A 160 5.36 20.92 -24.76
N ARG A 161 5.27 22.25 -24.75
CA ARG A 161 6.37 23.11 -24.31
C ARG A 161 6.63 22.89 -22.82
N VAL A 162 7.90 22.91 -22.43
CA VAL A 162 8.27 22.98 -21.01
C VAL A 162 7.82 24.32 -20.44
N THR A 163 7.16 24.28 -19.30
CA THR A 163 6.74 25.47 -18.56
C THR A 163 7.19 25.39 -17.10
N GLY A 164 6.95 26.46 -16.33
CA GLY A 164 7.15 26.43 -14.89
C GLY A 164 6.37 25.31 -14.19
N GLN A 165 5.21 24.91 -14.73
CA GLN A 165 4.40 23.82 -14.19
C GLN A 165 5.08 22.46 -14.38
N THR A 166 5.66 22.18 -15.57
CA THR A 166 6.42 20.95 -15.78
C THR A 166 7.61 20.85 -14.82
N LEU A 167 8.32 21.96 -14.60
CA LEU A 167 9.48 22.01 -13.71
C LEU A 167 9.08 21.82 -12.23
N ALA A 168 7.98 22.46 -11.80
CA ALA A 168 7.44 22.28 -10.45
C ALA A 168 6.96 20.83 -10.22
N GLY A 169 6.27 20.24 -11.21
CA GLY A 169 5.86 18.84 -11.18
C GLY A 169 7.05 17.89 -11.06
N ASN A 170 8.11 18.11 -11.85
CA ASN A 170 9.33 17.30 -11.77
C ASN A 170 10.01 17.41 -10.39
N ARG A 171 10.06 18.61 -9.82
CA ARG A 171 10.63 18.82 -8.47
C ARG A 171 9.82 18.09 -7.41
N ALA A 172 8.50 18.25 -7.42
CA ALA A 172 7.60 17.57 -6.49
C ALA A 172 7.68 16.04 -6.63
N SER A 173 7.76 15.52 -7.87
CA SER A 173 7.98 14.10 -8.15
C SER A 173 9.31 13.59 -7.60
N GLY A 174 10.36 14.43 -7.63
CA GLY A 174 11.65 14.12 -7.02
C GLY A 174 11.55 13.98 -5.49
N THR A 175 10.92 14.95 -4.83
CA THR A 175 10.63 14.87 -3.38
C THR A 175 9.81 13.63 -3.04
N ALA A 176 8.75 13.35 -3.80
CA ALA A 176 7.94 12.16 -3.61
C ALA A 176 8.76 10.87 -3.70
N SER A 177 9.66 10.76 -4.69
CA SER A 177 10.51 9.58 -4.87
C SER A 177 11.43 9.35 -3.68
N THR A 178 12.06 10.40 -3.16
CA THR A 178 12.92 10.33 -1.97
C THR A 178 12.16 9.82 -0.75
N GLU A 179 10.96 10.35 -0.51
CA GLU A 179 10.14 9.96 0.64
C GLU A 179 9.56 8.55 0.49
N LYS A 180 9.20 8.12 -0.73
CA LYS A 180 8.78 6.74 -1.02
C LYS A 180 9.89 5.74 -0.74
N VAL A 181 11.14 6.07 -1.05
CA VAL A 181 12.29 5.21 -0.72
C VAL A 181 12.43 5.06 0.80
N LYS A 182 12.32 6.17 1.54
CA LYS A 182 12.36 6.17 3.00
C LYS A 182 11.20 5.35 3.60
N ALA A 183 9.98 5.57 3.11
CA ALA A 183 8.78 4.87 3.56
C ALA A 183 8.86 3.37 3.28
N ALA A 184 9.26 2.96 2.07
CA ALA A 184 9.43 1.56 1.69
C ALA A 184 10.44 0.85 2.59
N ARG A 185 11.57 1.49 2.88
CA ARG A 185 12.57 0.92 3.81
C ARG A 185 11.97 0.69 5.20
N LEU A 186 11.31 1.69 5.77
CA LEU A 186 10.71 1.59 7.10
C LEU A 186 9.59 0.55 7.16
N TRP A 187 8.71 0.55 6.16
CA TRP A 187 7.62 -0.42 6.03
C TRP A 187 8.15 -1.85 5.91
N ASN A 188 9.17 -2.08 5.09
CA ASN A 188 9.63 -3.45 4.81
C ASN A 188 10.26 -4.12 6.05
N GLU A 189 10.79 -3.37 7.01
CA GLU A 189 11.24 -3.94 8.29
C GLU A 189 10.05 -4.41 9.15
N ILE A 190 8.96 -3.65 9.17
CA ILE A 190 7.69 -4.05 9.82
C ILE A 190 7.08 -5.25 9.09
N ALA A 191 7.01 -5.20 7.76
CA ALA A 191 6.42 -6.24 6.95
C ALA A 191 7.14 -7.59 7.12
N LYS A 192 8.47 -7.60 7.19
CA LYS A 192 9.25 -8.82 7.49
C LYS A 192 8.90 -9.39 8.86
N THR A 193 8.81 -8.54 9.88
CA THR A 193 8.50 -8.94 11.26
C THR A 193 7.15 -9.64 11.36
N TYR A 194 6.16 -9.17 10.59
CA TYR A 194 4.79 -9.68 10.63
C TYR A 194 4.39 -10.61 9.48
N GLY A 195 5.31 -10.93 8.55
CA GLY A 195 5.03 -11.75 7.38
C GLY A 195 4.09 -11.10 6.36
N LEU A 196 4.12 -9.77 6.24
CA LEU A 196 3.28 -8.98 5.33
C LEU A 196 3.99 -8.68 4.00
N THR A 197 3.22 -8.16 3.05
CA THR A 197 3.74 -7.82 1.72
C THR A 197 4.73 -6.66 1.80
N GLN A 198 5.97 -6.92 1.41
CA GLN A 198 6.96 -5.86 1.22
C GLN A 198 6.60 -5.01 -0.01
N ARG A 199 6.85 -3.70 0.09
CA ARG A 199 6.52 -2.73 -0.95
C ARG A 199 7.79 -2.09 -1.50
N GLN A 200 7.82 -1.94 -2.82
CA GLN A 200 8.81 -1.13 -3.52
C GLN A 200 8.41 0.34 -3.44
N PRO A 201 9.37 1.29 -3.49
CA PRO A 201 9.07 2.73 -3.46
C PRO A 201 7.99 3.13 -4.48
N VAL A 202 8.02 2.51 -5.65
CA VAL A 202 7.09 2.81 -6.74
C VAL A 202 5.66 2.26 -6.54
N GLN A 203 5.43 1.50 -5.47
CA GLN A 203 4.12 0.99 -5.04
C GLN A 203 3.53 1.85 -3.90
N LEU A 204 4.26 2.87 -3.45
CA LEU A 204 3.85 3.83 -2.42
C LEU A 204 3.56 5.22 -3.03
#